data_AF-A0A7Y9UUE3-F1
#
_entry.id   AF-A0A7Y9UUE3-F1
#
_cell.length_a   1.000
_cell.length_b   1.000
_cell.length_c   1.000
_cell.angle_alpha   90.00
_cell.angle_beta   90.00
_cell.angle_gamma   90.00
#
_symmetry.space_group_name_H-M   'P 1'
#
loop_
_entity.id
_entity.type
_entity.pdbx_description
1 polymer ?
#
loop_
_entity_poly.entity_id
_entity_poly.type
_entity_poly.pdbx_seq_one_letter_code
_entity_poly.pdbx_strand_id
1 'polypeptide(L)' 'MLTRRRVKQTDLLEMRLTAEAERLREEAKSLPPGAARDEMLRKARQAETGSQMSEWLRSPGLQPPV' A
#
# COMPACT_ATOMS: atom_id res chain seq x y z
N MET A 1 -29.69 -3.28 -9.17
CA MET A 1 -28.44 -2.68 -9.70
C MET A 1 -27.50 -2.43 -8.53
N LEU A 2 -26.24 -2.92 -8.56
CA LEU A 2 -25.28 -2.67 -7.48
C LEU A 2 -24.72 -1.25 -7.62
N THR A 3 -25.03 -0.39 -6.65
CA THR A 3 -24.55 1.00 -6.61
C THR A 3 -23.04 1.00 -6.36
N ARG A 4 -22.24 1.44 -7.34
CA ARG A 4 -20.79 1.60 -7.17
C ARG A 4 -20.50 2.72 -6.17
N ARG A 5 -19.94 2.40 -5.00
CA ARG A 5 -19.41 3.41 -4.07
C ARG A 5 -18.12 3.99 -4.64
N ARG A 6 -18.19 5.24 -5.11
CA ARG A 6 -17.00 6.01 -5.51
C ARG A 6 -16.42 6.70 -4.28
N VAL A 7 -15.28 6.21 -3.80
CA VAL A 7 -14.51 6.90 -2.76
C VAL A 7 -13.56 7.86 -3.46
N LYS A 8 -13.62 9.16 -3.11
CA LYS A 8 -12.60 10.12 -3.54
C LYS A 8 -11.37 9.94 -2.65
N GLN A 9 -10.24 9.66 -3.26
CA GLN A 9 -8.96 9.57 -2.56
C GLN A 9 -8.30 10.95 -2.68
N THR A 10 -8.13 11.63 -1.55
CA THR A 10 -7.50 12.96 -1.47
C THR A 10 -5.98 12.85 -1.47
N ASP A 11 -5.45 11.81 -0.81
CA ASP A 11 -4.02 11.57 -0.70
C ASP A 11 -3.52 10.69 -1.83
N LEU A 12 -2.23 10.82 -2.14
CA LEU A 12 -1.57 10.03 -3.17
C LEU A 12 -1.55 8.54 -2.77
N LEU A 13 -1.56 7.67 -3.78
CA LEU A 13 -1.68 6.22 -3.58
C LEU A 13 -0.51 5.63 -2.78
N GLU A 14 0.70 6.05 -3.10
CA GLU A 14 1.96 5.76 -2.42
C GLU A 14 1.87 6.14 -0.94
N MET A 15 1.43 7.36 -0.61
CA MET A 15 1.37 7.81 0.80
C MET A 15 0.46 6.90 1.62
N ARG A 16 -0.69 6.51 1.06
CA ARG A 16 -1.65 5.62 1.71
C ARG A 16 -1.12 4.20 1.86
N LEU A 17 -0.40 3.70 0.85
CA LEU A 17 0.22 2.37 0.90
C LEU A 17 1.38 2.32 1.89
N THR A 18 2.18 3.39 1.98
CA THR A 18 3.28 3.49 2.96
C THR A 18 2.72 3.52 4.39
N ALA A 19 1.68 4.32 4.65
CA ALA A 19 1.01 4.36 5.95
C ALA A 19 0.40 3.01 6.35
N GLU A 20 -0.22 2.31 5.39
CA GLU A 20 -0.77 0.97 5.66
C GLU A 20 0.34 -0.06 5.92
N ALA A 21 1.47 0.02 5.23
CA ALA A 21 2.62 -0.84 5.49
C ALA A 21 3.17 -0.66 6.91
N GLU A 22 3.29 0.58 7.38
CA GLU A 22 3.70 0.89 8.76
C GLU A 22 2.70 0.31 9.77
N ARG A 23 1.40 0.54 9.56
CA ARG A 23 0.35 0.00 10.43
C ARG A 23 0.40 -1.53 10.50
N LEU A 24 0.56 -2.21 9.36
CA LEU A 24 0.66 -3.67 9.30
C LEU A 24 1.92 -4.21 10.00
N ARG A 25 3.01 -3.44 10.00
CA ARG A 25 4.21 -3.79 10.78
C ARG A 25 3.99 -3.65 12.27
N GLU A 26 3.34 -2.57 12.71
CA GLU A 26 3.01 -2.41 14.13
C GLU A 26 2.07 -3.52 14.61
N GLU A 27 1.08 -3.89 13.81
CA GLU A 27 0.21 -5.05 14.09
C GLU A 27 1.00 -6.37 14.12
N ALA A 28 1.96 -6.55 13.21
CA ALA A 28 2.84 -7.72 13.25
C ALA A 28 3.79 -7.74 14.47
N LYS A 29 4.09 -6.60 15.09
CA LYS A 29 4.91 -6.55 16.32
C LYS A 29 4.13 -6.98 17.55
N SER A 30 2.82 -6.76 17.59
CA SER A 30 1.97 -7.16 18.71
C SER A 30 1.57 -8.63 18.66
N LEU A 31 1.72 -9.29 17.52
CA LEU A 31 1.42 -10.72 17.35
C LEU A 31 2.60 -11.62 17.76
N PRO A 32 2.31 -12.80 18.36
CA PRO A 32 3.34 -13.80 18.59
C PRO A 32 3.88 -14.35 17.25
N PRO A 33 5.09 -14.93 17.23
CA PRO A 33 5.61 -15.62 16.06
C PRO A 33 4.64 -16.71 15.57
N GLY A 34 4.34 -16.70 14.27
CA GLY A 34 3.43 -17.67 13.64
C GLY A 34 2.75 -17.10 12.40
N ALA A 35 1.88 -17.92 11.79
CA ALA A 35 1.27 -17.63 10.50
C ALA A 35 0.52 -16.28 10.45
N ALA A 36 -0.13 -15.88 11.54
CA ALA A 36 -0.83 -14.59 11.62
C ALA A 36 0.12 -13.40 11.50
N ARG A 37 1.26 -13.45 12.21
CA ARG A 37 2.31 -12.43 12.13
C ARG A 37 2.94 -12.39 10.74
N ASP A 38 3.23 -13.56 10.17
CA ASP A 38 3.84 -13.66 8.85
C ASP A 38 2.93 -13.13 7.75
N GLU A 39 1.62 -13.34 7.86
CA GLU A 39 0.63 -12.79 6.94
C GLU A 39 0.57 -11.27 7.03
N MET A 40 0.62 -10.67 8.23
CA MET A 40 0.69 -9.21 8.40
C MET A 40 1.97 -8.63 7.80
N LEU A 41 3.11 -9.28 8.04
CA LEU A 41 4.38 -8.88 7.41
C LEU A 41 4.36 -9.02 5.89
N ARG A 42 3.69 -10.05 5.36
CA ARG A 42 3.53 -10.26 3.91
C ARG A 42 2.69 -9.15 3.29
N LYS A 43 1.60 -8.76 3.93
CA LYS A 43 0.77 -7.63 3.49
C LYS A 43 1.52 -6.31 3.59
N ALA A 44 2.30 -6.08 4.65
CA ALA A 44 3.13 -4.89 4.79
C ALA A 44 4.09 -4.75 3.60
N ARG A 45 4.82 -5.83 3.26
CA ARG A 45 5.72 -5.85 2.10
C ARG A 45 5.02 -5.58 0.77
N GLN A 46 3.81 -6.10 0.58
CA GLN A 46 3.02 -5.83 -0.63
C GLN A 46 2.63 -4.36 -0.72
N ALA A 47 2.22 -3.75 0.40
CA ALA A 47 1.88 -2.33 0.45
C ALA A 47 3.10 -1.45 0.12
N GLU A 48 4.28 -1.75 0.66
CA GLU A 48 5.52 -1.03 0.30
C GLU A 48 5.87 -1.16 -1.17
N THR A 49 5.81 -2.38 -1.70
CA THR A 49 6.11 -2.64 -3.11
C THR A 49 5.13 -1.87 -4.01
N GLY A 50 3.84 -1.87 -3.66
CA GLY A 50 2.83 -1.10 -4.36
C GLY A 50 3.07 0.42 -4.29
N SER A 51 3.53 0.91 -3.14
CA SER A 51 3.89 2.32 -2.95
C SER A 51 5.04 2.72 -3.89
N GLN A 52 6.12 1.94 -3.88
CA GLN A 52 7.29 2.16 -4.74
C GLN A 52 6.95 2.04 -6.22
N MET A 53 6.15 1.05 -6.62
CA MET A 53 5.67 0.94 -8.00
C MET A 53 4.82 2.14 -8.41
N SER A 54 3.94 2.61 -7.53
CA SER A 54 3.13 3.79 -7.80
C SER A 54 3.99 5.04 -7.98
N GLU A 55 5.05 5.20 -7.18
CA GLU A 55 6.02 6.28 -7.30
C GLU A 55 6.74 6.21 -8.65
N TRP A 56 7.24 5.03 -9.03
CA TRP A 56 7.89 4.83 -10.33
C TRP A 56 6.98 5.17 -11.51
N LEU A 57 5.71 4.75 -11.48
CA LEU A 57 4.75 5.05 -12.54
C LEU A 57 4.41 6.55 -12.67
N ARG A 58 4.67 7.34 -11.63
CA ARG A 58 4.54 8.80 -11.67
C ARG A 58 5.82 9.51 -12.11
N SER A 59 6.94 8.82 -12.20
CA SER A 59 8.21 9.44 -12.58
C SER A 59 8.16 9.97 -14.04
N PRO A 60 8.61 11.21 -14.30
CA PRO A 60 8.52 11.85 -15.61
C PRO A 60 9.18 11.05 -16.74
N GLY A 61 10.25 10.29 -16.45
CA GLY A 61 10.96 9.48 -17.44
C GLY A 61 10.17 8.28 -17.99
N LEU A 62 9.05 7.93 -17.37
CA LEU A 62 8.15 6.85 -17.81
C LEU A 62 6.80 7.38 -18.33
N GLN A 63 6.57 8.68 -18.24
CA GLN A 63 5.38 9.31 -18.81
C GLN A 63 5.67 9.71 -20.26
N PRO A 64 4.73 9.47 -21.20
CA PRO A 64 4.88 9.99 -22.55
C PRO A 64 4.96 11.52 -22.48
N PRO A 65 5.84 12.16 -23.29
CA PRO A 65 5.86 13.60 -23.38
C PRO A 65 4.48 14.10 -23.83
N VAL A 66 3.97 15.11 -23.13
CA VAL A 66 2.69 15.77 -23.41
C VAL A 66 2.77 16.68 -24.62
#